data_AF-X1EVH4-F1
#
_entry.id   AF-X1EVH4-F1
#
_cell.length_a   1.000
_cell.length_b   1.000
_cell.length_c   1.000
_cell.angle_alpha   90.00
_cell.angle_beta   90.00
_cell.angle_gamma   90.00
#
_symmetry.space_group_name_H-M   'P 1'
#
loop_
_entity.id
_entity.type
_entity.pdbx_description
1 polymer ?
#
loop_
_entity_poly.entity_id
_entity_poly.type
_entity_poly.pdbx_seq_one_letter_code
_entity_poly.pdbx_strand_id
1 'polypeptide(L)'
;GIPVAVAGGIFHMLNNAIYKSSLFLGGGAVEHRMKTTDLDRLGGLAKLMPVTFITFFIAALSISGVPPFNGFFSKWMIYQGVVELGKFGGTGNLWILWLLAAMFGSALTLASFMKLVHATFLGTSSSSPPKNAHSSPKEVGLSMTIPMVILASLCIGFGIFAYRLPLRLFILASVPGIPSPAEWMGWWQPGLATGLIIVGIIIGAIIYLLSKVRLFRESTSYIGGEEVSPEMKVSGVDFYDTVRNFSGTEQ
;
A
#
# COMPACT_ATOMS: atom_id res chain seq x y z
N GLY A 1 27.65 4.03 12.51
CA GLY A 1 26.41 3.60 11.86
C GLY A 1 26.69 3.35 10.40
N ILE A 2 26.00 2.39 9.78
CA ILE A 2 26.22 2.04 8.38
C ILE A 2 25.61 3.13 7.48
N PRO A 3 26.38 3.80 6.59
CA PRO A 3 25.89 4.95 5.82
C PRO A 3 24.61 4.67 5.02
N VAL A 4 24.51 3.49 4.38
CA VAL A 4 23.31 3.11 3.62
C VAL A 4 22.09 2.91 4.51
N ALA A 5 22.28 2.42 5.74
CA ALA A 5 21.20 2.25 6.72
C ALA A 5 20.68 3.62 7.20
N VAL A 6 21.58 4.57 7.46
CA VAL A 6 21.21 5.94 7.87
C VAL A 6 20.46 6.65 6.74
N ALA A 7 20.98 6.57 5.51
CA ALA A 7 20.33 7.11 4.32
C ALA A 7 18.94 6.49 4.09
N GLY A 8 18.83 5.16 4.22
CA GLY A 8 17.59 4.42 4.13
C GLY A 8 16.58 4.83 5.19
N GLY A 9 17.03 5.04 6.43
CA GLY A 9 16.20 5.53 7.54
C GLY A 9 15.64 6.93 7.29
N ILE A 10 16.47 7.88 6.88
CA ILE A 10 16.04 9.23 6.51
C ILE A 10 15.07 9.18 5.33
N PHE A 11 15.36 8.37 4.31
CA PHE A 11 14.47 8.19 3.17
C PHE A 11 13.12 7.61 3.60
N HIS A 12 13.13 6.64 4.50
CA HIS A 12 11.93 6.01 5.03
C HIS A 12 11.08 7.02 5.82
N MET A 13 11.69 7.91 6.61
CA MET A 13 10.97 8.98 7.31
C MET A 13 10.27 9.93 6.34
N LEU A 14 10.95 10.36 5.28
CA LEU A 14 10.36 11.21 4.23
C LEU A 14 9.18 10.50 3.54
N ASN A 15 9.39 9.26 3.10
CA ASN A 15 8.33 8.47 2.47
C ASN A 15 7.16 8.28 3.43
N ASN A 16 7.44 8.05 4.71
CA ASN A 16 6.45 7.91 5.76
C ASN A 16 5.55 9.13 5.93
N ALA A 17 6.09 10.33 5.81
CA ALA A 17 5.26 11.53 5.74
C ALA A 17 4.36 11.52 4.49
N ILE A 18 4.93 11.26 3.32
CA ILE A 18 4.20 11.34 2.03
C ILE A 18 3.03 10.36 1.97
N TYR A 19 3.28 9.05 2.13
CA TYR A 19 2.22 8.05 1.97
C TYR A 19 1.21 8.10 3.12
N LYS A 20 1.62 8.42 4.36
CA LYS A 20 0.65 8.53 5.47
C LYS A 20 -0.24 9.75 5.29
N SER A 21 0.30 10.89 4.87
CA SER A 21 -0.52 12.06 4.54
C SER A 21 -1.55 11.74 3.45
N SER A 22 -1.15 10.99 2.40
CA SER A 22 -2.09 10.57 1.35
C SER A 22 -3.18 9.64 1.89
N LEU A 23 -2.82 8.68 2.76
CA LEU A 23 -3.77 7.76 3.39
C LEU A 23 -4.74 8.49 4.32
N PHE A 24 -4.27 9.44 5.13
CA PHE A 24 -5.13 10.26 5.98
C PHE A 24 -6.08 11.14 5.18
N LEU A 25 -5.62 11.76 4.09
CA LEU A 25 -6.48 12.54 3.21
C LEU A 25 -7.54 11.68 2.52
N GLY A 26 -7.17 10.49 2.05
CA GLY A 26 -8.14 9.57 1.43
C GLY A 26 -9.13 8.94 2.42
N GLY A 27 -8.68 8.62 3.64
CA GLY A 27 -9.58 8.22 4.72
C GLY A 27 -10.54 9.34 5.12
N GLY A 28 -10.04 10.57 5.24
CA GLY A 28 -10.85 11.76 5.50
C GLY A 28 -11.82 12.07 4.35
N ALA A 29 -11.45 11.79 3.10
CA ALA A 29 -12.35 11.92 1.95
C ALA A 29 -13.52 10.94 2.05
N VAL A 30 -13.24 9.68 2.41
CA VAL A 30 -14.26 8.66 2.66
C VAL A 30 -15.16 9.08 3.83
N GLU A 31 -14.59 9.45 4.98
CA GLU A 31 -15.35 9.91 6.15
C GLU A 31 -16.21 11.13 5.81
N HIS A 32 -15.68 12.09 5.06
CA HIS A 32 -16.42 13.28 4.66
C HIS A 32 -17.69 12.96 3.86
N ARG A 33 -17.63 11.93 3.00
CA ARG A 33 -18.77 11.49 2.16
C ARG A 33 -19.71 10.54 2.88
N MET A 34 -19.16 9.56 3.59
CA MET A 34 -19.90 8.47 4.23
C MET A 34 -20.35 8.80 5.65
N LYS A 35 -19.79 9.84 6.29
CA LYS A 35 -20.06 10.24 7.68
C LYS A 35 -19.82 9.12 8.69
N THR A 36 -18.91 8.21 8.38
CA THR A 36 -18.51 7.12 9.26
C THR A 36 -17.08 6.69 8.96
N THR A 37 -16.39 6.22 10.00
CA THR A 37 -15.07 5.58 9.94
C THR A 37 -15.17 4.08 10.24
N ASP A 38 -16.38 3.58 10.47
CA ASP A 38 -16.67 2.18 10.76
C ASP A 38 -16.51 1.34 9.48
N LEU A 39 -15.47 0.50 9.44
CA LEU A 39 -15.14 -0.32 8.27
C LEU A 39 -16.24 -1.34 7.93
N ASP A 40 -17.05 -1.77 8.90
CA ASP A 40 -18.16 -2.70 8.66
C ASP A 40 -19.33 -2.05 7.94
N ARG A 41 -19.37 -0.71 7.93
CA ARG A 41 -20.38 0.09 7.23
C ARG A 41 -19.89 0.64 5.90
N LEU A 42 -18.64 0.36 5.54
CA LEU A 42 -18.01 0.77 4.28
C LEU A 42 -17.93 -0.40 3.30
N GLY A 43 -17.58 -0.12 2.05
CA GLY A 43 -17.46 -1.12 0.99
C GLY A 43 -17.99 -0.62 -0.35
N GLY A 44 -17.42 -1.14 -1.44
CA GLY A 44 -17.86 -0.84 -2.82
C GLY A 44 -17.63 0.60 -3.29
N LEU A 45 -16.85 1.41 -2.55
CA LEU A 45 -16.61 2.81 -2.89
C LEU A 45 -15.71 3.02 -4.11
N ALA A 46 -15.01 2.00 -4.61
CA ALA A 46 -14.10 2.12 -5.74
C ALA A 46 -14.79 2.66 -7.02
N LYS A 47 -16.06 2.29 -7.26
CA LYS A 47 -16.85 2.79 -8.40
C LYS A 47 -17.39 4.21 -8.17
N LEU A 48 -17.56 4.60 -6.91
CA LEU A 48 -18.17 5.87 -6.50
C LEU A 48 -17.14 7.00 -6.34
N MET A 49 -15.95 6.67 -5.84
CA MET A 49 -14.84 7.58 -5.57
C MET A 49 -13.53 7.07 -6.19
N PRO A 50 -13.46 6.94 -7.54
CA PRO A 50 -12.35 6.26 -8.20
C PRO A 50 -11.00 6.96 -8.00
N VAL A 51 -10.95 8.29 -7.95
CA VAL A 51 -9.69 9.02 -7.76
C VAL A 51 -9.17 8.82 -6.32
N THR A 52 -10.05 8.96 -5.32
CA THR A 52 -9.74 8.64 -3.92
C THR A 52 -9.28 7.19 -3.78
N PHE A 53 -9.98 6.22 -4.39
CA PHE A 53 -9.55 4.82 -4.38
C PHE A 53 -8.15 4.63 -4.98
N ILE A 54 -7.89 5.16 -6.17
CA ILE A 54 -6.59 5.00 -6.85
C ILE A 54 -5.46 5.62 -6.02
N THR A 55 -5.63 6.86 -5.56
CA THR A 55 -4.62 7.56 -4.74
C THR A 55 -4.38 6.85 -3.41
N PHE A 56 -5.45 6.39 -2.75
CA PHE A 56 -5.38 5.60 -1.51
C PHE A 56 -4.65 4.28 -1.74
N PHE A 57 -4.97 3.58 -2.83
CA PHE A 57 -4.37 2.30 -3.17
C PHE A 57 -2.87 2.44 -3.50
N ILE A 58 -2.49 3.48 -4.25
CA ILE A 58 -1.08 3.82 -4.50
C ILE A 58 -0.35 4.05 -3.18
N ALA A 59 -0.92 4.85 -2.28
CA ALA A 59 -0.31 5.13 -0.97
C ALA A 59 -0.21 3.87 -0.09
N ALA A 60 -1.22 3.00 -0.14
CA ALA A 60 -1.24 1.70 0.55
C ALA A 60 -0.11 0.79 0.03
N LEU A 61 0.04 0.64 -1.28
CA LEU A 61 1.14 -0.12 -1.87
C LEU A 61 2.50 0.50 -1.54
N SER A 62 2.57 1.83 -1.45
CA SER A 62 3.77 2.55 -1.05
C SER A 62 4.20 2.23 0.38
N ILE A 63 3.30 2.34 1.37
CA ILE A 63 3.63 2.02 2.78
C ILE A 63 3.95 0.53 2.98
N SER A 64 3.27 -0.35 2.23
CA SER A 64 3.56 -1.78 2.23
C SER A 64 4.93 -2.11 1.63
N GLY A 65 5.49 -1.20 0.81
CA GLY A 65 6.81 -1.37 0.21
C GLY A 65 6.76 -2.28 -1.03
N VAL A 66 5.76 -2.10 -1.88
CA VAL A 66 5.61 -2.83 -3.15
C VAL A 66 6.36 -2.08 -4.26
N PRO A 67 7.16 -2.75 -5.11
CA PRO A 67 7.67 -2.13 -6.34
C PRO A 67 6.52 -1.72 -7.28
N PRO A 68 6.55 -0.55 -7.94
CA PRO A 68 7.68 0.38 -8.09
C PRO A 68 7.63 1.61 -7.16
N PHE A 69 6.91 1.55 -6.03
CA PHE A 69 6.66 2.72 -5.19
C PHE A 69 7.83 3.06 -4.24
N ASN A 70 7.85 4.30 -3.73
CA ASN A 70 8.96 4.85 -2.93
C ASN A 70 9.30 4.02 -1.68
N GLY A 71 8.30 3.43 -1.01
CA GLY A 71 8.50 2.72 0.25
C GLY A 71 9.34 1.46 0.09
N PHE A 72 9.29 0.79 -1.08
CA PHE A 72 10.13 -0.36 -1.38
C PHE A 72 11.61 0.00 -1.28
N PHE A 73 12.03 1.09 -1.93
CA PHE A 73 13.43 1.50 -1.99
C PHE A 73 13.99 1.88 -0.61
N SER A 74 13.20 2.60 0.18
CA SER A 74 13.63 2.92 1.55
C SER A 74 13.80 1.68 2.43
N LYS A 75 12.88 0.71 2.36
CA LYS A 75 13.00 -0.57 3.09
C LYS A 75 14.15 -1.40 2.58
N TRP A 76 14.37 -1.45 1.27
CA TRP A 76 15.50 -2.13 0.65
C TRP A 76 16.84 -1.62 1.18
N MET A 77 17.03 -0.29 1.25
CA MET A 77 18.25 0.30 1.82
C MET A 77 18.45 -0.07 3.29
N ILE A 78 17.36 -0.11 4.07
CA ILE A 78 17.42 -0.56 5.47
C ILE A 78 17.85 -2.04 5.54
N TYR A 79 17.29 -2.91 4.71
CA TYR A 79 17.66 -4.33 4.66
C TYR A 79 19.13 -4.53 4.27
N GLN A 80 19.62 -3.79 3.28
CA GLN A 80 21.04 -3.81 2.90
C GLN A 80 21.94 -3.35 4.03
N GLY A 81 21.53 -2.30 4.75
CA GLY A 81 22.21 -1.86 5.96
C GLY A 81 22.27 -2.93 7.05
N VAL A 82 21.19 -3.68 7.27
CA VAL A 82 21.17 -4.81 8.23
C VAL A 82 22.10 -5.95 7.76
N VAL A 83 22.08 -6.30 6.48
CA VAL A 83 22.98 -7.33 5.91
C VAL A 83 24.44 -6.91 6.07
N GLU A 84 24.76 -5.64 5.81
CA GLU A 84 26.11 -5.10 5.96
C GLU A 84 26.56 -5.11 7.42
N LEU A 85 25.65 -4.90 8.38
CA LEU A 85 25.94 -5.01 9.81
C LEU A 85 26.47 -6.40 10.20
N GLY A 86 25.99 -7.44 9.53
CA GLY A 86 26.47 -8.82 9.73
C GLY A 86 27.97 -9.00 9.47
N LYS A 87 28.60 -8.11 8.69
CA LYS A 87 30.04 -8.19 8.36
C LYS A 87 30.96 -7.71 9.48
N PHE A 88 30.45 -6.90 10.42
CA PHE A 88 31.26 -6.23 11.44
C PHE A 88 31.36 -6.97 12.78
N GLY A 89 30.74 -8.16 12.92
CA GLY A 89 30.79 -8.97 14.14
C GLY A 89 30.04 -8.36 15.35
N GLY A 90 30.16 -8.99 16.53
CA GLY A 90 29.55 -8.50 17.78
C GLY A 90 28.01 -8.52 17.74
N THR A 91 27.37 -7.38 18.07
CA THR A 91 25.91 -7.21 17.95
C THR A 91 25.41 -7.39 16.51
N GLY A 92 26.30 -7.26 15.52
CA GLY A 92 25.99 -7.55 14.11
C GLY A 92 25.71 -9.02 13.82
N ASN A 93 26.11 -9.95 14.69
CA ASN A 93 25.80 -11.38 14.52
C ASN A 93 24.29 -11.67 14.53
N LEU A 94 23.49 -10.77 15.09
CA LEU A 94 22.03 -10.86 15.13
C LEU A 94 21.34 -10.34 13.85
N TRP A 95 22.09 -9.98 12.80
CA TRP A 95 21.54 -9.37 11.59
C TRP A 95 20.40 -10.20 10.95
N ILE A 96 20.48 -11.53 11.00
CA ILE A 96 19.43 -12.42 10.48
C ILE A 96 18.12 -12.20 11.24
N LEU A 97 18.20 -12.13 12.58
CA LEU A 97 17.04 -11.90 13.43
C LEU A 97 16.41 -10.53 13.16
N TRP A 98 17.24 -9.48 13.04
CA TRP A 98 16.78 -8.13 12.70
C TRP A 98 16.15 -8.06 11.31
N LEU A 99 16.72 -8.76 10.33
CA LEU A 99 16.21 -8.81 8.96
C LEU A 99 14.86 -9.54 8.92
N LEU A 100 14.75 -10.69 9.59
CA LEU A 100 13.49 -11.43 9.71
C LEU A 100 12.40 -10.58 10.36
N ALA A 101 12.71 -9.90 11.46
CA ALA A 101 11.76 -9.00 12.11
C ALA A 101 11.31 -7.85 11.17
N ALA A 102 12.24 -7.26 10.43
CA ALA A 102 11.94 -6.15 9.52
C ALA A 102 11.12 -6.59 8.27
N MET A 103 11.37 -7.80 7.77
CA MET A 103 10.57 -8.42 6.70
C MET A 103 9.18 -8.79 7.19
N PHE A 104 9.08 -9.40 8.38
CA PHE A 104 7.81 -9.75 8.99
C PHE A 104 6.93 -8.52 9.24
N GLY A 105 7.50 -7.43 9.78
CA GLY A 105 6.80 -6.16 9.93
C GLY A 105 6.30 -5.58 8.61
N SER A 106 7.04 -5.80 7.51
CA SER A 106 6.60 -5.37 6.18
C SER A 106 5.47 -6.22 5.62
N ALA A 107 5.49 -7.53 5.85
CA ALA A 107 4.39 -8.42 5.52
C ALA A 107 3.11 -8.06 6.30
N LEU A 108 3.23 -7.77 7.60
CA LEU A 108 2.10 -7.32 8.42
C LEU A 108 1.54 -5.99 7.91
N THR A 109 2.42 -5.04 7.57
CA THR A 109 2.00 -3.77 6.95
C THR A 109 1.21 -4.01 5.66
N LEU A 110 1.67 -4.92 4.80
CA LEU A 110 0.94 -5.29 3.58
C LEU A 110 -0.45 -5.85 3.91
N ALA A 111 -0.54 -6.83 4.81
CA ALA A 111 -1.80 -7.43 5.21
C ALA A 111 -2.80 -6.39 5.76
N SER A 112 -2.37 -5.54 6.69
CA SER A 112 -3.22 -4.51 7.30
C SER A 112 -3.73 -3.48 6.29
N PHE A 113 -2.87 -3.00 5.38
CA PHE A 113 -3.29 -2.00 4.39
C PHE A 113 -4.13 -2.60 3.25
N MET A 114 -3.89 -3.86 2.86
CA MET A 114 -4.77 -4.56 1.94
C MET A 114 -6.16 -4.81 2.54
N LYS A 115 -6.23 -5.17 3.84
CA LYS A 115 -7.51 -5.26 4.57
C LYS A 115 -8.26 -3.94 4.48
N LEU A 116 -7.58 -2.83 4.76
CA LEU A 116 -8.20 -1.52 4.80
C LEU A 116 -8.69 -1.05 3.42
N VAL A 117 -7.87 -1.23 2.37
CA VAL A 117 -8.30 -0.99 0.98
C VAL A 117 -9.52 -1.83 0.63
N HIS A 118 -9.50 -3.12 0.98
CA HIS A 118 -10.56 -4.05 0.66
C HIS A 118 -11.87 -3.67 1.36
N ALA A 119 -11.84 -3.47 2.68
CA ALA A 119 -13.03 -3.12 3.46
C ALA A 119 -13.61 -1.75 3.09
N THR A 120 -12.78 -0.77 2.74
CA THR A 120 -13.27 0.58 2.41
C THR A 120 -13.79 0.70 0.98
N PHE A 121 -13.03 0.21 0.01
CA PHE A 121 -13.28 0.51 -1.42
C PHE A 121 -13.76 -0.70 -2.22
N LEU A 122 -13.34 -1.90 -1.83
CA LEU A 122 -13.72 -3.14 -2.49
C LEU A 122 -14.88 -3.79 -1.71
N GLY A 123 -15.27 -5.01 -2.09
CA GLY A 123 -16.41 -5.70 -1.49
C GLY A 123 -17.77 -5.12 -1.90
N THR A 124 -18.82 -5.65 -1.30
CA THR A 124 -20.20 -5.23 -1.59
C THR A 124 -20.53 -3.92 -0.88
N SER A 125 -21.21 -3.00 -1.57
CA SER A 125 -21.73 -1.78 -0.95
C SER A 125 -22.59 -2.11 0.27
N SER A 126 -22.43 -1.34 1.35
CA SER A 126 -23.23 -1.48 2.56
C SER A 126 -24.73 -1.38 2.25
N SER A 127 -25.52 -2.29 2.81
CA SER A 127 -26.99 -2.32 2.70
C SER A 127 -27.63 -1.14 3.45
N SER A 128 -26.90 -0.60 4.43
CA SER A 128 -27.34 0.42 5.38
C SER A 128 -26.26 1.50 5.47
N PRO A 129 -26.03 2.29 4.40
CA PRO A 129 -25.19 3.47 4.52
C PRO A 129 -25.76 4.35 5.64
N PRO A 130 -24.91 5.07 6.40
CA PRO A 130 -25.38 5.95 7.47
C PRO A 130 -26.50 6.85 6.97
N LYS A 131 -27.56 7.08 7.75
CA LYS A 131 -28.72 7.91 7.35
C LYS A 131 -28.33 9.31 6.85
N ASN A 132 -27.16 9.80 7.27
CA ASN A 132 -26.60 11.10 6.93
C ASN A 132 -25.49 11.05 5.87
N ALA A 133 -25.21 9.87 5.30
CA ALA A 133 -24.33 9.75 4.15
C ALA A 133 -24.95 10.50 2.96
N HIS A 134 -24.11 11.04 2.08
CA HIS A 134 -24.62 11.68 0.87
C HIS A 134 -25.40 10.66 0.05
N SER A 135 -26.61 11.03 -0.39
CA SER A 135 -27.56 10.16 -1.11
C SER A 135 -27.02 9.53 -2.40
N SER A 136 -25.88 10.03 -2.90
CA SER A 136 -24.97 9.33 -3.79
C SER A 136 -23.54 9.82 -3.51
N PRO A 137 -22.67 9.02 -2.85
CA PRO A 137 -21.29 9.41 -2.62
C PRO A 137 -20.62 9.60 -3.99
N LYS A 138 -20.39 10.86 -4.37
CA LYS A 138 -19.57 11.24 -5.51
C LYS A 138 -18.20 11.63 -5.00
N GLU A 139 -17.27 11.83 -5.93
CA GLU A 139 -15.94 12.22 -5.53
C GLU A 139 -15.91 13.50 -4.67
N VAL A 140 -14.90 13.61 -3.81
CA VAL A 140 -14.63 14.81 -3.01
C VAL A 140 -14.26 16.01 -3.89
N GLY A 141 -14.37 17.21 -3.32
CA GLY A 141 -14.03 18.45 -4.02
C GLY A 141 -12.53 18.55 -4.32
N LEU A 142 -12.18 19.39 -5.30
CA LEU A 142 -10.79 19.56 -5.76
C LEU A 142 -9.82 19.92 -4.64
N SER A 143 -10.27 20.63 -3.59
CA SER A 143 -9.45 20.97 -2.43
C SER A 143 -8.90 19.75 -1.68
N MET A 144 -9.62 18.63 -1.68
CA MET A 144 -9.16 17.36 -1.11
C MET A 144 -8.48 16.49 -2.16
N THR A 145 -9.00 16.47 -3.40
CA THR A 145 -8.47 15.61 -4.47
C THR A 145 -7.07 16.01 -4.91
N ILE A 146 -6.79 17.32 -5.08
CA ILE A 146 -5.49 17.81 -5.55
C ILE A 146 -4.34 17.33 -4.65
N PRO A 147 -4.36 17.55 -3.32
CA PRO A 147 -3.25 17.09 -2.47
C PRO A 147 -3.11 15.56 -2.46
N MET A 148 -4.21 14.79 -2.53
CA MET A 148 -4.14 13.33 -2.66
C MET A 148 -3.43 12.90 -3.93
N VAL A 149 -3.79 13.48 -5.08
CA VAL A 149 -3.17 13.17 -6.38
C VAL A 149 -1.69 13.56 -6.37
N ILE A 150 -1.32 14.71 -5.81
CA ILE A 150 0.07 15.14 -5.69
C ILE A 150 0.89 14.14 -4.86
N LEU A 151 0.40 13.76 -3.67
CA LEU A 151 1.11 12.84 -2.79
C LEU A 151 1.22 11.42 -3.38
N ALA A 152 0.15 10.92 -4.01
CA ALA A 152 0.18 9.64 -4.71
C ALA A 152 1.17 9.67 -5.90
N SER A 153 1.22 10.79 -6.64
CA SER A 153 2.19 10.98 -7.73
C SER A 153 3.63 11.02 -7.20
N LEU A 154 3.86 11.63 -6.04
CA LEU A 154 5.16 11.60 -5.36
C LEU A 154 5.55 10.18 -4.95
N CYS A 155 4.60 9.35 -4.47
CA CYS A 155 4.87 7.94 -4.14
C CYS A 155 5.41 7.15 -5.33
N ILE A 156 4.85 7.39 -6.53
CA ILE A 156 5.30 6.78 -7.78
C ILE A 156 6.64 7.40 -8.22
N GLY A 157 6.71 8.73 -8.31
CA GLY A 157 7.87 9.44 -8.82
C GLY A 157 9.14 9.19 -7.98
N PHE A 158 9.01 9.20 -6.65
CA PHE A 158 10.12 8.90 -5.74
C PHE A 158 10.49 7.42 -5.71
N GLY A 159 9.62 6.53 -6.19
CA GLY A 159 9.95 5.14 -6.41
C GLY A 159 10.73 4.95 -7.70
N ILE A 160 10.13 5.30 -8.84
CA ILE A 160 10.74 5.15 -10.17
C ILE A 160 12.09 5.88 -10.26
N PHE A 161 12.18 7.09 -9.71
CA PHE A 161 13.38 7.93 -9.74
C PHE A 161 14.09 8.01 -8.39
N ALA A 162 13.96 7.00 -7.52
CA ALA A 162 14.51 6.98 -6.16
C ALA A 162 15.95 7.50 -6.06
N TYR A 163 16.83 7.03 -6.95
CA TYR A 163 18.22 7.49 -6.94
C TYR A 163 18.39 8.93 -7.43
N ARG A 164 17.76 9.25 -8.57
CA ARG A 164 17.98 10.53 -9.28
C ARG A 164 17.38 11.72 -8.56
N LEU A 165 16.30 11.50 -7.82
CA LEU A 165 15.50 12.56 -7.23
C LEU A 165 15.63 12.59 -5.70
N PRO A 166 14.98 11.74 -4.89
CA PRO A 166 15.01 11.93 -3.44
C PRO A 166 16.38 11.65 -2.83
N LEU A 167 17.10 10.61 -3.28
CA LEU A 167 18.41 10.30 -2.74
C LEU A 167 19.42 11.41 -3.07
N ARG A 168 19.54 11.78 -4.35
CA ARG A 168 20.50 12.81 -4.79
C ARG A 168 20.22 14.20 -4.21
N LEU A 169 18.94 14.63 -4.19
CA LEU A 169 18.60 16.00 -3.82
C LEU A 169 18.55 16.22 -2.31
N PHE A 170 18.06 15.24 -1.53
CA PHE A 170 17.77 15.46 -0.11
C PHE A 170 18.69 14.66 0.85
N ILE A 171 19.18 13.49 0.42
CA ILE A 171 19.76 12.51 1.35
C ILE A 171 21.28 12.42 1.21
N LEU A 172 21.82 12.36 -0.01
CA LEU A 172 23.27 12.27 -0.25
C LEU A 172 24.01 13.51 0.26
N ALA A 173 23.38 14.69 0.23
CA ALA A 173 23.96 15.91 0.80
C ALA A 173 24.08 15.87 2.33
N SER A 174 23.24 15.06 3.00
CA SER A 174 23.12 15.02 4.46
C SER A 174 23.87 13.86 5.10
N VAL A 175 24.29 12.85 4.32
CA VAL A 175 24.97 11.64 4.80
C VAL A 175 26.24 11.39 3.96
N PRO A 176 27.42 11.84 4.43
CA PRO A 176 28.67 11.59 3.73
C PRO A 176 29.05 10.10 3.77
N GLY A 177 29.73 9.62 2.73
CA GLY A 177 30.29 8.25 2.68
C GLY A 177 29.30 7.16 2.26
N ILE A 178 28.19 7.49 1.61
CA ILE A 178 27.33 6.48 0.98
C ILE A 178 28.07 5.87 -0.23
N PRO A 179 28.24 4.54 -0.28
CA PRO A 179 28.86 3.86 -1.41
C PRO A 179 28.11 4.11 -2.72
N SER A 180 28.77 3.86 -3.85
CA SER A 180 28.09 3.98 -5.15
C SER A 180 26.84 3.08 -5.19
N PRO A 181 25.76 3.44 -5.90
CA PRO A 181 24.56 2.60 -5.96
C PRO A 181 24.82 1.17 -6.40
N ALA A 182 25.86 0.95 -7.22
CA ALA A 182 26.26 -0.38 -7.65
C ALA A 182 26.64 -1.31 -6.47
N GLU A 183 27.13 -0.75 -5.36
CA GLU A 183 27.65 -1.53 -4.22
C GLU A 183 26.56 -1.99 -3.26
N TRP A 184 25.51 -1.19 -3.04
CA TRP A 184 24.43 -1.52 -2.10
C TRP A 184 23.11 -1.93 -2.77
N MET A 185 22.91 -1.56 -4.04
CA MET A 185 21.69 -1.93 -4.77
C MET A 185 21.73 -3.40 -5.23
N GLY A 186 22.93 -4.02 -5.24
CA GLY A 186 23.12 -5.42 -5.59
C GLY A 186 22.64 -5.72 -7.02
N TRP A 187 21.87 -6.79 -7.19
CA TRP A 187 21.24 -7.14 -8.47
C TRP A 187 19.92 -6.39 -8.73
N TRP A 188 19.41 -5.63 -7.76
CA TRP A 188 18.17 -4.89 -7.97
C TRP A 188 18.43 -3.68 -8.87
N GLN A 189 17.82 -3.63 -10.05
CA GLN A 189 17.88 -2.46 -10.93
C GLN A 189 16.50 -1.79 -10.99
N PRO A 190 16.30 -0.62 -10.33
CA PRO A 190 15.00 0.04 -10.21
C PRO A 190 14.27 0.23 -11.56
N GLY A 191 15.00 0.72 -12.57
CA GLY A 191 14.45 1.01 -13.90
C GLY A 191 14.06 -0.27 -14.64
N LEU A 192 14.92 -1.29 -14.62
CA LEU A 192 14.65 -2.57 -15.27
C LEU A 192 13.50 -3.32 -14.58
N ALA A 193 13.48 -3.38 -13.25
CA ALA A 193 12.40 -4.01 -12.48
C ALA A 193 11.05 -3.32 -12.77
N THR A 194 11.03 -1.99 -12.75
CA THR A 194 9.82 -1.21 -13.12
C THR A 194 9.40 -1.50 -14.57
N GLY A 195 10.36 -1.54 -15.50
CA GLY A 195 10.11 -1.89 -16.90
C GLY A 195 9.49 -3.29 -17.06
N LEU A 196 10.03 -4.29 -16.36
CA LEU A 196 9.49 -5.66 -16.37
C LEU A 196 8.09 -5.74 -15.77
N ILE A 197 7.81 -5.00 -14.69
CA ILE A 197 6.47 -4.90 -14.10
C ILE A 197 5.49 -4.29 -15.12
N ILE A 198 5.88 -3.21 -15.78
CA ILE A 198 5.06 -2.56 -16.82
C ILE A 198 4.82 -3.52 -17.99
N VAL A 199 5.85 -4.22 -18.46
CA VAL A 199 5.73 -5.23 -19.52
C VAL A 199 4.78 -6.34 -19.11
N GLY A 200 4.89 -6.85 -17.88
CA GLY A 200 3.98 -7.86 -17.34
C GLY A 200 2.53 -7.38 -17.29
N ILE A 201 2.29 -6.14 -16.86
CA ILE A 201 0.96 -5.51 -16.87
C ILE A 201 0.43 -5.38 -18.30
N ILE A 202 1.26 -4.93 -19.25
CA ILE A 202 0.88 -4.79 -20.67
C ILE A 202 0.54 -6.16 -21.26
N ILE A 203 1.34 -7.20 -21.02
CA ILE A 203 1.07 -8.56 -21.49
C ILE A 203 -0.24 -9.07 -20.89
N GLY A 204 -0.45 -8.89 -19.58
CA GLY A 204 -1.71 -9.25 -18.91
C GLY A 204 -2.91 -8.51 -19.51
N ALA A 205 -2.77 -7.21 -19.80
CA ALA A 205 -3.81 -6.40 -20.44
C ALA A 205 -4.09 -6.87 -21.88
N ILE A 206 -3.06 -7.20 -22.67
CA ILE A 206 -3.21 -7.76 -24.02
C ILE A 206 -3.95 -9.10 -23.96
N ILE A 207 -3.55 -10.01 -23.07
CA ILE A 207 -4.23 -11.30 -22.87
C ILE A 207 -5.70 -11.06 -22.48
N TYR A 208 -5.96 -10.15 -21.55
CA TYR A 208 -7.31 -9.79 -21.11
C TYR A 208 -8.17 -9.25 -22.27
N LEU A 209 -7.64 -8.32 -23.07
CA LEU A 209 -8.35 -7.70 -24.20
C LEU A 209 -8.59 -8.68 -25.36
N LEU A 210 -7.65 -9.59 -25.60
CA LEU A 210 -7.77 -10.64 -26.61
C LEU A 210 -8.68 -11.79 -26.14
N SER A 211 -8.78 -11.99 -24.83
CA SER A 211 -9.72 -12.96 -24.27
C SER A 211 -11.14 -12.46 -24.49
N LYS A 212 -12.01 -13.30 -25.07
CA LYS A 212 -13.44 -13.01 -25.24
C LYS A 212 -14.22 -13.05 -23.91
N VAL A 213 -13.64 -12.58 -22.81
CA VAL A 213 -14.29 -12.47 -21.49
C VAL A 213 -15.26 -11.29 -21.55
N ARG A 214 -16.37 -11.46 -22.27
CA ARG A 214 -17.38 -10.41 -22.51
C ARG A 214 -18.60 -10.51 -21.61
N LEU A 215 -18.66 -11.50 -20.72
CA LEU A 215 -19.83 -11.73 -19.86
C LEU A 215 -19.38 -11.94 -18.43
N PHE A 216 -19.10 -10.85 -17.71
CA PHE A 216 -19.20 -10.89 -16.26
C PHE A 216 -20.68 -11.00 -15.93
N ARG A 217 -21.15 -12.22 -15.69
CA ARG A 217 -22.45 -12.41 -15.06
C ARG A 217 -22.25 -12.02 -13.59
N GLU A 218 -22.81 -10.88 -13.18
CA GLU A 218 -23.03 -10.62 -11.76
C GLU A 218 -24.06 -11.65 -11.28
N SER A 219 -23.58 -12.81 -10.82
CA SER A 219 -24.40 -13.76 -10.09
C SER A 219 -24.29 -13.44 -8.61
N THR A 220 -25.38 -13.64 -7.88
CA THR A 220 -25.30 -13.74 -6.43
C THR A 220 -24.27 -14.81 -6.06
N SER A 221 -23.51 -14.56 -4.99
CA SER A 221 -22.59 -15.56 -4.46
C SER A 221 -23.37 -16.84 -4.19
N TYR A 222 -22.87 -17.97 -4.69
CA TYR A 222 -23.52 -19.26 -4.47
C TYR A 222 -23.38 -19.64 -2.99
N ILE A 223 -24.47 -19.53 -2.24
CA ILE A 223 -24.54 -19.86 -0.81
C ILE A 223 -25.24 -21.22 -0.59
N GLY A 224 -25.00 -22.19 -1.47
CA GLY A 224 -25.57 -23.54 -1.31
C GLY A 224 -27.06 -23.67 -1.62
N GLY A 225 -27.66 -22.71 -2.34
CA GLY A 225 -29.08 -22.73 -2.73
C GLY A 225 -30.00 -21.90 -1.82
N GLU A 226 -29.46 -21.26 -0.79
CA GLU A 226 -30.18 -20.32 0.07
C GLU A 226 -30.45 -18.98 -0.63
N GLU A 227 -31.51 -18.28 -0.23
CA GLU A 227 -31.76 -16.90 -0.66
C GLU A 227 -30.86 -15.93 0.12
N VAL A 228 -30.16 -15.04 -0.59
CA VAL A 228 -29.25 -14.07 0.04
C VAL A 228 -30.07 -13.04 0.81
N SER A 229 -30.13 -13.18 2.13
CA SER A 229 -30.67 -12.15 3.02
C SER A 229 -29.68 -10.97 3.12
N PRO A 230 -30.17 -9.74 3.35
CA PRO A 230 -29.30 -8.57 3.56
C PRO A 230 -28.34 -8.71 4.75
N GLU A 231 -28.61 -9.63 5.69
CA GLU A 231 -27.76 -9.92 6.85
C GLU A 231 -26.62 -10.90 6.54
N MET A 232 -26.72 -11.72 5.48
CA MET A 232 -25.70 -12.72 5.09
C MET A 232 -24.47 -12.12 4.39
N LYS A 233 -24.15 -10.85 4.63
CA LYS A 233 -22.96 -10.19 4.06
C LYS A 233 -21.74 -10.45 4.94
N VAL A 234 -20.69 -10.98 4.33
CA VAL A 234 -19.36 -11.07 4.95
C VAL A 234 -18.65 -9.73 4.76
N SER A 235 -18.37 -9.03 5.84
CA SER A 235 -17.57 -7.81 5.84
C SER A 235 -16.13 -8.13 5.44
N GLY A 236 -15.44 -7.16 4.81
CA GLY A 236 -14.00 -7.26 4.59
C GLY A 236 -13.21 -7.38 5.91
N VAL A 237 -13.83 -7.02 7.04
CA VAL A 237 -13.25 -7.14 8.37
C VAL A 237 -13.25 -8.60 8.86
N ASP A 238 -14.32 -9.35 8.58
CA ASP A 238 -14.56 -10.73 9.02
C ASP A 238 -13.49 -11.72 8.53
N PHE A 239 -12.84 -11.43 7.40
CA PHE A 239 -11.75 -12.25 6.87
C PHE A 239 -10.59 -12.46 7.88
N TYR A 240 -10.47 -11.56 8.86
CA TYR A 240 -9.44 -11.62 9.89
C TYR A 240 -9.94 -12.13 11.25
N ASP A 241 -11.21 -12.51 11.36
CA ASP A 241 -11.76 -13.03 12.61
C ASP A 241 -11.07 -14.32 13.02
N THR A 242 -10.62 -15.14 12.07
CA THR A 242 -9.80 -16.31 12.38
C THR A 242 -8.54 -15.94 13.15
N VAL A 243 -7.86 -14.84 12.79
CA VAL A 243 -6.65 -14.36 13.48
C VAL A 243 -7.01 -13.73 14.83
N ARG A 244 -8.07 -12.92 14.87
CA ARG A 244 -8.59 -12.27 16.09
C ARG A 244 -9.01 -13.28 17.15
N ASN A 245 -9.65 -14.36 16.72
CA ASN A 245 -10.16 -15.42 17.58
C ASN A 245 -9.04 -16.39 17.99
N PHE A 246 -7.97 -16.49 17.20
CA PHE A 246 -6.79 -17.28 17.56
C PHE A 246 -6.03 -16.71 18.77
N SER A 247 -6.02 -15.38 18.94
CA SER A 247 -5.34 -14.73 20.05
C SER A 247 -6.11 -14.72 21.37
N GLY A 248 -7.32 -15.29 21.42
CA GLY A 248 -8.13 -15.37 22.65
C GLY A 248 -8.51 -14.00 23.23
N THR A 249 -8.43 -12.94 22.43
CA THR A 249 -8.61 -11.53 22.85
C THR A 249 -10.07 -11.10 23.00
N GLU A 250 -11.01 -12.04 22.90
CA GLU A 250 -12.41 -11.82 23.26
C GLU A 250 -12.78 -12.63 24.51
N GLN A 251 -12.47 -12.03 25.66
CA GLN A 251 -13.22 -12.19 26.90
C GLN A 251 -13.65 -10.81 27.37
#